data_AF-A0A1W1CIJ7-F1
#
_entry.id   AF-A0A1W1CIJ7-F1
#
_cell.length_a   1.000
_cell.length_b   1.000
_cell.length_c   1.000
_cell.angle_alpha   90.00
_cell.angle_beta   90.00
_cell.angle_gamma   90.00
#
_symmetry.space_group_name_H-M   'P 1'
#
loop_
_entity.id
_entity.type
_entity.pdbx_description
1 polymer ?
#
loop_
_entity_poly.entity_id
_entity_poly.type
_entity_poly.pdbx_seq_one_letter_code
_entity_poly.pdbx_strand_id
1 'polypeptide(L)'
;MQFLNDILAIENIELYAIVILFFFTLWFIRNTVKYYHGEKRKVKNLHRFAKEGEVDAQHDLAKRYHKGRFVKKNCERAAFWYQNAALRGDKEAKGYLENFLNTRQKKKC
;
A
#
# COMPACT_ATOMS: atom_id res chain seq x y z
N MET A 1 47.53 -26.03 -20.65
CA MET A 1 46.11 -26.25 -21.01
C MET A 1 45.15 -26.16 -19.82
N GLN A 2 45.57 -26.39 -18.56
CA GLN A 2 44.71 -26.14 -17.37
C GLN A 2 44.53 -24.62 -17.07
N PHE A 3 45.63 -23.86 -17.09
CA PHE A 3 45.66 -22.43 -16.72
C PHE A 3 44.80 -21.51 -17.62
N LEU A 4 44.67 -21.84 -18.91
CA LEU A 4 43.80 -21.11 -19.83
C LEU A 4 42.31 -21.39 -19.56
N ASN A 5 41.97 -22.61 -19.09
CA ASN A 5 40.59 -22.94 -18.69
C ASN A 5 40.21 -22.23 -17.39
N ASP A 6 41.15 -22.06 -16.47
CA ASP A 6 40.92 -21.33 -15.21
C ASP A 6 40.77 -19.82 -15.46
N ILE A 7 41.54 -19.22 -16.38
CA ILE A 7 41.39 -17.80 -16.78
C ILE A 7 40.03 -17.57 -17.49
N LEU A 8 39.64 -18.44 -18.43
CA LEU A 8 38.35 -18.35 -19.12
C LEU A 8 37.14 -18.55 -18.18
N ALA A 9 37.33 -19.26 -17.06
CA ALA A 9 36.30 -19.46 -16.04
C ALA A 9 36.16 -18.27 -15.07
N ILE A 10 37.22 -17.52 -14.80
CA ILE A 10 37.26 -16.45 -13.78
C ILE A 10 36.87 -15.07 -14.34
N GLU A 11 37.22 -14.74 -15.60
CA GLU A 11 36.87 -13.44 -16.20
C GLU A 11 35.37 -13.23 -16.43
N ASN A 12 34.57 -14.30 -16.39
CA ASN A 12 33.14 -14.25 -16.68
C ASN A 12 32.25 -14.18 -15.43
N ILE A 13 32.78 -14.50 -14.23
CA ILE A 13 31.97 -14.57 -12.99
C ILE A 13 31.44 -13.18 -12.62
N GLU A 14 32.25 -12.14 -12.74
CA GLU A 14 31.83 -10.77 -12.48
C GLU A 14 30.72 -10.32 -13.43
N LEU A 15 30.84 -10.67 -14.72
CA LEU A 15 29.82 -10.36 -15.72
C LEU A 15 28.51 -11.10 -15.44
N TYR A 16 28.56 -12.38 -15.07
CA TYR A 16 27.38 -13.16 -14.67
C TYR A 16 26.70 -12.58 -13.42
N ALA A 17 27.48 -12.15 -12.42
CA ALA A 17 26.94 -11.51 -11.23
C ALA A 17 26.21 -10.20 -11.56
N ILE A 18 26.80 -9.36 -12.42
CA ILE A 18 26.17 -8.11 -12.89
C ILE A 18 24.86 -8.41 -13.64
N VAL A 19 24.87 -9.41 -14.53
CA VAL A 19 23.69 -9.80 -15.30
C VAL A 19 22.57 -10.31 -14.39
N ILE A 20 22.89 -11.14 -13.39
CA ILE A 20 21.90 -11.62 -12.40
C ILE A 20 21.33 -10.46 -11.57
N LEU A 21 22.18 -9.55 -11.09
CA LEU A 21 21.73 -8.37 -10.35
C LEU A 21 20.86 -7.46 -11.22
N PHE A 22 21.19 -7.30 -12.50
CA PHE A 22 20.39 -6.55 -13.44
C PHE A 22 18.99 -7.18 -13.61
N PHE A 23 18.91 -8.50 -13.85
CA PHE A 23 17.61 -9.16 -13.95
C PHE A 23 16.84 -9.17 -12.63
N PHE A 24 17.52 -9.32 -11.49
CA PHE A 24 16.91 -9.24 -10.17
C PHE A 24 16.31 -7.86 -9.91
N THR A 25 17.03 -6.79 -10.24
CA THR A 25 16.55 -5.41 -10.07
C THR A 25 15.38 -5.12 -11.02
N LEU A 26 15.45 -5.57 -12.28
CA LEU A 26 14.31 -5.45 -13.21
C LEU A 26 13.08 -6.22 -12.72
N TRP A 27 13.25 -7.44 -12.22
CA TRP A 27 12.18 -8.22 -11.62
C TRP A 27 11.61 -7.54 -10.38
N PHE A 28 12.46 -7.00 -9.51
CA PHE A 28 12.06 -6.29 -8.30
C PHE A 28 11.30 -5.00 -8.62
N ILE A 29 11.78 -4.22 -9.59
CA ILE A 29 11.09 -3.02 -10.07
C ILE A 29 9.72 -3.40 -10.67
N ARG A 30 9.67 -4.44 -11.51
CA ARG A 30 8.41 -4.93 -12.08
C ARG A 30 7.43 -5.37 -10.98
N ASN A 31 7.91 -6.08 -9.97
CA ASN A 31 7.08 -6.56 -8.87
C ASN A 31 6.56 -5.41 -7.98
N THR A 32 7.41 -4.43 -7.66
CA THR A 32 7.02 -3.25 -6.87
C THR A 32 6.03 -2.36 -7.62
N VAL A 33 6.23 -2.12 -8.91
CA VAL A 33 5.29 -1.40 -9.77
C VAL A 33 3.93 -2.11 -9.83
N LYS A 34 3.93 -3.45 -10.01
CA LYS A 34 2.71 -4.26 -10.01
C LYS A 34 1.94 -4.13 -8.68
N TYR A 35 2.65 -4.21 -7.55
CA TYR A 35 2.07 -4.03 -6.22
C TYR A 35 1.42 -2.64 -6.07
N TYR A 36 2.12 -1.58 -6.47
CA TYR A 36 1.64 -0.20 -6.37
C TYR A 36 0.38 0.04 -7.21
N HIS A 37 0.36 -0.43 -8.47
CA HIS A 37 -0.81 -0.30 -9.34
C HIS A 37 -2.01 -1.10 -8.84
N GLY A 38 -1.78 -2.30 -8.29
CA GLY A 38 -2.85 -3.13 -7.72
C GLY A 38 -3.56 -2.41 -6.57
N GLU A 39 -2.80 -1.83 -5.65
CA GLU A 39 -3.37 -1.09 -4.52
C GLU A 39 -4.06 0.20 -4.96
N LYS A 40 -3.52 0.94 -5.93
CA LYS A 40 -4.18 2.13 -6.49
C LYS A 40 -5.54 1.79 -7.13
N ARG A 41 -5.64 0.64 -7.82
CA ARG A 41 -6.92 0.13 -8.36
C ARG A 41 -7.90 -0.24 -7.25
N LYS A 42 -7.43 -0.89 -6.17
CA LYS A 42 -8.26 -1.21 -4.99
C LYS A 42 -8.84 0.06 -4.35
N VAL A 43 -8.03 1.12 -4.15
CA VAL A 43 -8.53 2.41 -3.63
C VAL A 43 -9.60 3.01 -4.52
N LYS A 44 -9.40 2.96 -5.85
CA LYS A 44 -10.40 3.46 -6.81
C LYS A 44 -11.73 2.71 -6.66
N ASN A 45 -11.68 1.39 -6.51
CA ASN A 45 -12.89 0.57 -6.32
C ASN A 45 -13.54 0.83 -4.96
N LEU A 46 -12.76 0.96 -3.89
CA LEU A 46 -13.25 1.36 -2.56
C LEU A 46 -14.02 2.69 -2.63
N HIS A 47 -13.51 3.67 -3.38
CA HIS A 47 -14.22 4.93 -3.59
C HIS A 47 -15.58 4.78 -4.26
N ARG A 48 -15.74 3.79 -5.14
CA ARG A 48 -17.01 3.49 -5.79
C ARG A 48 -17.96 2.82 -4.80
N PHE A 49 -17.53 1.73 -4.18
CA PHE A 49 -18.35 0.97 -3.22
C PHE A 49 -18.75 1.79 -1.98
N ALA A 50 -17.84 2.62 -1.47
CA ALA A 50 -18.14 3.52 -0.36
C ALA A 50 -19.24 4.53 -0.70
N LYS A 51 -19.31 4.99 -1.96
CA LYS A 51 -20.39 5.86 -2.47
C LYS A 51 -21.70 5.10 -2.67
N GLU A 52 -21.64 3.85 -3.09
CA GLU A 52 -22.80 2.95 -3.19
C GLU A 52 -23.34 2.57 -1.79
N GLY A 53 -22.56 2.82 -0.73
CA GLY A 53 -22.97 2.68 0.66
C GLY A 53 -22.47 1.40 1.34
N GLU A 54 -21.62 0.63 0.67
CA GLU A 54 -21.06 -0.59 1.25
C GLU A 54 -20.25 -0.25 2.51
N VAL A 55 -20.66 -0.80 3.66
CA VAL A 55 -20.12 -0.47 4.99
C VAL A 55 -18.64 -0.81 5.07
N ASP A 56 -18.27 -2.00 4.61
CA ASP A 56 -16.88 -2.48 4.61
C ASP A 56 -15.99 -1.57 3.75
N ALA A 57 -16.49 -1.13 2.59
CA ALA A 57 -15.75 -0.22 1.73
C ALA A 57 -15.57 1.18 2.36
N GLN A 58 -16.59 1.68 3.06
CA GLN A 58 -16.49 2.95 3.80
C GLN A 58 -15.44 2.85 4.91
N HIS A 59 -15.47 1.76 5.69
CA HIS A 59 -14.47 1.48 6.73
C HIS A 59 -13.06 1.44 6.14
N ASP A 60 -12.86 0.63 5.10
CA ASP A 60 -11.53 0.42 4.52
C ASP A 60 -10.96 1.70 3.90
N LEU A 61 -11.83 2.49 3.24
CA LEU A 61 -11.45 3.78 2.71
C LEU A 61 -11.05 4.76 3.82
N ALA A 62 -11.79 4.77 4.92
CA ALA A 62 -11.48 5.59 6.09
C ALA A 62 -10.11 5.25 6.68
N LYS A 63 -9.81 3.95 6.82
CA LYS A 63 -8.53 3.43 7.31
C LYS A 63 -7.36 3.84 6.41
N ARG A 64 -7.57 3.86 5.09
CA ARG A 64 -6.55 4.31 4.12
C ARG A 64 -6.30 5.81 4.25
N TYR A 65 -7.34 6.63 4.40
CA TYR A 65 -7.21 8.07 4.65
C TYR A 65 -6.52 8.39 5.98
N HIS A 66 -6.81 7.64 7.04
CA HIS A 66 -6.16 7.82 8.34
C HIS A 66 -4.65 7.51 8.27
N LYS A 67 -4.27 6.44 7.57
CA LYS A 67 -2.87 6.00 7.46
C LYS A 67 -2.08 6.65 6.32
N GLY A 68 -2.76 7.32 5.37
CA GLY A 68 -2.13 7.83 4.15
C GLY A 68 -1.64 6.74 3.19
N ARG A 69 -2.27 5.56 3.19
CA ARG A 69 -1.86 4.43 2.34
C ARG A 69 -2.50 4.55 0.96
N PHE A 70 -1.68 4.87 -0.05
CA PHE A 70 -2.10 5.07 -1.45
C PHE A 70 -3.08 6.24 -1.67
N VAL A 71 -3.35 7.02 -0.62
CA VAL A 71 -4.12 8.27 -0.62
C VAL A 71 -3.39 9.26 0.28
N LYS A 72 -3.58 10.56 0.05
CA LYS A 72 -3.06 11.57 0.98
C LYS A 72 -3.69 11.39 2.36
N LYS A 73 -2.87 11.35 3.40
CA LYS A 73 -3.35 11.28 4.79
C LYS A 73 -4.30 12.45 5.04
N ASN A 74 -5.51 12.15 5.51
CA ASN A 74 -6.50 13.16 5.85
C ASN A 74 -7.47 12.58 6.89
N CYS A 75 -7.44 13.12 8.10
CA CYS A 75 -8.25 12.58 9.19
C CYS A 75 -9.70 13.06 9.18
N GLU A 76 -9.99 14.22 8.58
CA GLU A 76 -11.37 14.68 8.37
C GLU A 76 -12.11 13.74 7.41
N ARG A 77 -11.47 13.39 6.29
CA ARG A 77 -12.02 12.41 5.34
C ARG A 77 -12.13 11.02 5.98
N ALA A 78 -11.15 10.61 6.78
CA ALA A 78 -11.25 9.35 7.51
C ALA A 78 -12.47 9.36 8.47
N ALA A 79 -12.62 10.41 9.28
CA ALA A 79 -13.74 10.54 10.20
C ALA A 79 -15.10 10.56 9.48
N PHE A 80 -15.20 11.26 8.34
CA PHE A 80 -16.40 11.27 7.51
C PHE A 80 -16.82 9.85 7.06
N TRP A 81 -15.88 9.07 6.53
CA TRP A 81 -16.18 7.70 6.08
C TRP A 81 -16.47 6.74 7.24
N TYR A 82 -15.74 6.87 8.36
CA TYR A 82 -16.04 6.11 9.57
C TYR A 82 -17.41 6.47 10.17
N GLN A 83 -17.84 7.73 10.08
CA GLN A 83 -19.18 8.14 10.51
C GLN A 83 -20.26 7.46 9.68
N ASN A 84 -20.11 7.43 8.35
CA ASN A 84 -21.07 6.75 7.49
C ASN A 84 -21.15 5.24 7.80
N ALA A 85 -20.00 4.58 8.03
CA ALA A 85 -19.96 3.17 8.39
C ALA A 85 -20.58 2.92 9.79
N ALA A 86 -20.26 3.76 10.78
CA ALA A 86 -20.79 3.66 12.14
C ALA A 86 -22.31 3.85 12.19
N LEU A 87 -22.86 4.76 11.38
CA LEU A 87 -24.31 4.96 11.24
C LEU A 87 -25.04 3.71 10.73
N ARG A 88 -24.33 2.85 9.99
CA ARG A 88 -24.86 1.57 9.48
C ARG A 88 -24.55 0.38 10.40
N GLY A 89 -24.03 0.62 11.61
CA GLY A 89 -23.81 -0.40 12.63
C GLY A 89 -22.39 -0.97 12.68
N ASP A 90 -21.43 -0.42 11.94
CA ASP A 90 -20.02 -0.79 12.07
C ASP A 90 -19.47 -0.37 13.44
N LYS A 91 -19.28 -1.37 14.30
CA LYS A 91 -18.76 -1.20 15.67
C LYS A 91 -17.30 -0.74 15.69
N GLU A 92 -16.50 -1.19 14.74
CA GLU A 92 -15.08 -0.79 14.66
C GLU A 92 -14.97 0.68 14.22
N ALA A 93 -15.78 1.09 13.25
CA ALA A 93 -15.86 2.49 12.82
C ALA A 93 -16.31 3.40 13.96
N LYS A 94 -17.30 2.96 14.76
CA LYS A 94 -17.74 3.68 15.96
C LYS A 94 -16.61 3.81 16.99
N GLY A 95 -15.91 2.72 17.31
CA GLY A 95 -14.78 2.74 18.23
C GLY A 95 -13.62 3.64 17.75
N TYR A 96 -13.37 3.68 16.44
CA TYR A 96 -12.42 4.61 15.87
C TYR A 96 -12.86 6.07 16.09
N LEU A 97 -14.13 6.40 15.87
CA LEU A 97 -14.65 7.75 16.08
C LEU A 97 -14.57 8.19 17.55
N GLU A 98 -14.93 7.31 18.48
CA GLU A 98 -14.80 7.56 19.92
C GLU A 98 -13.34 7.89 20.26
N ASN A 99 -12.39 7.09 19.77
CA ASN A 99 -10.96 7.36 19.92
C ASN A 99 -10.53 8.67 19.25
N PHE A 100 -11.03 8.97 18.05
CA PHE A 100 -10.69 10.18 17.30
C PHE A 100 -11.16 11.46 18.03
N LEU A 101 -12.33 11.42 18.67
CA LEU A 101 -12.87 12.53 19.46
C LEU A 101 -12.16 12.68 20.82
N ASN A 102 -11.81 11.55 21.46
CA ASN A 102 -11.19 11.53 22.78
C ASN A 102 -9.68 11.83 22.74
N THR A 103 -9.04 11.73 21.57
CA THR A 103 -7.59 11.97 21.43
C THR A 103 -7.29 13.35 20.85
N ARG A 104 -6.14 13.93 21.20
CA ARG A 104 -5.62 15.16 20.54
C ARG A 104 -5.21 14.92 19.07
N GLN A 105 -5.62 13.79 18.45
CA GLN A 105 -5.28 13.43 17.06
C GLN A 105 -5.74 14.45 16.03
N LYS A 106 -6.67 15.37 16.39
CA LYS A 106 -7.01 16.57 15.59
C LYS A 106 -5.80 17.37 15.10
N LYS A 107 -4.65 17.33 15.80
CA LYS A 107 -3.45 18.13 15.44
C LYS A 107 -2.37 17.36 14.66
N LYS A 108 -2.48 16.03 14.49
CA LYS A 108 -1.45 15.17 13.84
C LYS A 108 -1.82 14.73 12.41
N CYS A 109 -2.89 15.31 11.91
CA CYS A 109 -3.39 15.22 10.55
C CYS A 109 -3.68 16.66 10.11
#